data_AF-B5VJU7-F1
#
_entry.id   AF-B5VJU7-F1
#
_cell.length_a   1.000
_cell.length_b   1.000
_cell.length_c   1.000
_cell.angle_alpha   90.00
_cell.angle_beta   90.00
_cell.angle_gamma   90.00
#
_symmetry.space_group_name_H-M   'P 1'
#
loop_
_entity.id
_entity.type
_entity.pdbx_description
1 polymer ?
#
loop_
_entity_poly.entity_id
_entity_poly.type
_entity_poly.pdbx_seq_one_letter_code
_entity_poly.pdbx_strand_id
1 'polypeptide(L)'
;MSSLYIKEATGVDELTTAGSQDHPFKTPAYALFASQQKSDATEPKLFVFKTEDNEYQEISASALKKARKGCDGLKKKAVKQKEQELKKQQKEAENAAKQLSALNITIKEDESLPAAIKTRIYDSYSKVGQRVKVSGWIHRLRSNKKVIFVVLRDGSGFIQCVLSGDLALAQQTLDLTLESTVTLYGTIVKLPEGKTAPGGVELNVDYYEVVGLAPGGEDSFTNKIAEGSDPSLLLDQR
;
A
#
# COMPACT_ATOMS: atom_id res chain seq x y z
N MET A 1 6.26 16.14 47.13
CA MET A 1 5.23 16.37 46.10
C MET A 1 5.79 17.32 45.06
N SER A 2 5.84 16.93 43.79
CA SER A 2 6.26 17.83 42.72
C SER A 2 5.19 18.91 42.50
N SER A 3 5.59 20.14 42.20
CA SER A 3 4.68 21.25 41.89
C SER A 3 4.94 21.71 40.47
N LEU A 4 3.87 21.87 39.67
CA LEU A 4 3.95 22.32 38.28
C LEU A 4 3.23 23.66 38.12
N TYR A 5 3.86 24.55 37.35
CA TYR A 5 3.36 25.90 37.12
C TYR A 5 2.78 26.02 35.71
N ILE A 6 1.63 26.68 35.61
CA ILE A 6 0.88 26.86 34.36
C ILE A 6 0.66 28.35 34.13
N LYS A 7 0.99 28.81 32.92
CA LYS A 7 0.75 30.18 32.48
C LYS A 7 0.28 30.14 31.03
N GLU A 8 -1.01 30.33 30.82
CA GLU A 8 -1.65 30.17 29.50
C GLU A 8 -1.08 31.12 28.43
N ALA A 9 -0.70 32.34 28.83
CA ALA A 9 -0.21 33.37 27.92
C ALA A 9 1.21 33.12 27.38
N THR A 10 2.11 32.52 28.18
CA THR A 10 3.55 32.40 27.84
C THR A 10 4.07 30.96 27.95
N GLY A 11 3.26 30.03 28.41
CA GLY A 11 3.66 28.64 28.61
C GLY A 11 3.68 27.82 27.32
N VAL A 12 4.37 26.68 27.38
CA VAL A 12 4.57 25.77 26.24
C VAL A 12 4.24 24.33 26.64
N ASP A 13 3.40 23.67 25.84
CA ASP A 13 2.96 22.29 26.05
C ASP A 13 3.84 21.30 25.24
N GLU A 14 5.03 21.03 25.76
CA GLU A 14 5.99 20.06 25.20
C GLU A 14 6.52 19.11 26.27
N LEU A 15 6.86 17.86 25.90
CA LEU A 15 7.38 16.86 26.84
C LEU A 15 8.75 17.27 27.42
N THR A 16 9.48 18.12 26.70
CA THR A 16 10.77 18.71 27.07
C THR A 16 10.63 19.81 28.12
N THR A 17 9.46 20.44 28.28
CA THR A 17 9.23 21.53 29.25
C THR A 17 9.43 21.04 30.69
N ALA A 18 10.13 21.86 31.50
CA ALA A 18 10.42 21.57 32.90
C ALA A 18 9.20 21.74 33.82
N GLY A 19 8.32 22.71 33.52
CA GLY A 19 7.14 23.01 34.33
C GLY A 19 7.43 23.84 35.59
N SER A 20 8.55 24.56 35.61
CA SER A 20 8.93 25.53 36.65
C SER A 20 8.24 26.88 36.42
N GLN A 21 8.43 27.83 37.33
CA GLN A 21 7.91 29.20 37.17
C GLN A 21 8.55 29.92 35.96
N ASP A 22 9.83 29.64 35.67
CA ASP A 22 10.55 30.21 34.52
C ASP A 22 10.12 29.58 33.19
N HIS A 23 9.79 28.28 33.21
CA HIS A 23 9.36 27.52 32.03
C HIS A 23 8.02 26.80 32.32
N PRO A 24 6.90 27.56 32.40
CA PRO A 24 5.61 27.02 32.76
C PRO A 24 4.97 26.26 31.59
N PHE A 25 4.09 25.32 31.92
CA PHE A 25 3.21 24.69 30.94
C PHE A 25 2.13 25.68 30.47
N LYS A 26 1.57 25.46 29.27
CA LYS A 26 0.47 26.26 28.76
C LYS A 26 -0.86 25.78 29.35
N THR A 27 -1.06 24.46 29.43
CA THR A 27 -2.31 23.88 29.91
C THR A 27 -2.14 22.94 31.10
N PRO A 28 -3.07 22.96 32.08
CA PRO A 28 -3.03 22.03 33.22
C PRO A 28 -3.17 20.56 32.82
N ALA A 29 -3.90 20.27 31.73
CA ALA A 29 -4.11 18.90 31.24
C ALA A 29 -2.80 18.30 30.67
N TYR A 30 -2.01 19.10 29.96
CA TYR A 30 -0.72 18.67 29.41
C TYR A 30 0.33 18.52 30.52
N ALA A 31 0.35 19.42 31.51
CA ALA A 31 1.24 19.31 32.67
C ALA A 31 1.07 17.96 33.40
N LEU A 32 -0.18 17.52 33.62
CA LEU A 32 -0.48 16.20 34.19
C LEU A 32 -0.04 15.06 33.26
N PHE A 33 -0.26 15.19 31.95
CA PHE A 33 0.15 14.19 30.95
C PHE A 33 1.67 14.02 30.90
N ALA A 34 2.43 15.12 30.88
CA ALA A 34 3.89 15.12 30.86
C ALA A 34 4.48 14.59 32.17
N SER A 35 3.87 14.93 33.32
CA SER A 35 4.28 14.39 34.63
C SER A 35 4.16 12.87 34.68
N GLN A 36 3.05 12.32 34.19
CA GLN A 36 2.78 10.88 34.20
C GLN A 36 3.64 10.09 33.20
N GLN A 37 4.19 10.74 32.17
CA GLN A 37 5.19 10.15 31.27
C GLN A 37 6.60 10.09 31.90
N LYS A 38 6.90 11.01 32.84
CA LYS A 38 8.23 11.15 33.47
C LYS A 38 8.36 10.39 34.80
N SER A 39 7.27 10.21 35.56
CA SER A 39 7.27 9.51 36.85
C SER A 39 5.86 9.04 37.25
N ASP A 40 5.74 7.84 37.81
CA ASP A 40 4.46 7.15 38.04
C ASP A 40 3.91 7.26 39.48
N ALA A 41 4.63 7.90 40.42
CA ALA A 41 4.37 7.65 41.84
C ALA A 41 3.50 8.69 42.59
N THR A 42 3.36 9.94 42.15
CA THR A 42 2.49 10.93 42.84
C THR A 42 1.99 12.05 41.92
N GLU A 43 0.68 12.38 42.02
CA GLU A 43 0.08 13.50 41.29
C GLU A 43 0.67 14.84 41.78
N PRO A 44 1.21 15.69 40.89
CA PRO A 44 1.80 16.96 41.30
C PRO A 44 0.73 17.98 41.66
N LYS A 45 1.07 18.93 42.53
CA LYS A 45 0.25 20.12 42.77
C LYS A 45 0.36 21.06 41.58
N LEU A 46 -0.76 21.62 41.12
CA LEU A 46 -0.79 22.52 39.97
C LEU A 46 -1.06 23.95 40.41
N PHE A 47 -0.21 24.87 39.99
CA PHE A 47 -0.34 26.29 40.24
C PHE A 47 -0.58 27.04 38.93
N VAL A 48 -1.69 27.77 38.84
CA VAL A 48 -2.09 28.53 37.64
C VAL A 48 -1.87 30.01 37.90
N PHE A 49 -1.19 30.69 36.99
CA PHE A 49 -0.98 32.14 37.06
C PHE A 49 -2.29 32.90 36.87
N LYS A 50 -2.69 33.70 37.86
CA LYS A 50 -3.83 34.61 37.75
C LYS A 50 -3.34 36.02 37.42
N THR A 51 -3.83 36.56 36.31
CA THR A 51 -3.47 37.90 35.84
C THR A 51 -4.00 39.03 36.71
N GLU A 52 -5.07 38.79 37.47
CA GLU A 52 -5.67 39.78 38.39
C GLU A 52 -4.77 40.04 39.60
N ASP A 53 -4.17 38.98 40.15
CA ASP A 53 -3.34 39.04 41.35
C ASP A 53 -1.83 39.01 41.05
N ASN A 54 -1.45 38.86 39.77
CA ASN A 54 -0.08 38.64 39.30
C ASN A 54 0.67 37.51 40.05
N GLU A 55 -0.07 36.51 40.54
CA GLU A 55 0.47 35.43 41.36
C GLU A 55 -0.01 34.05 40.88
N TYR A 56 0.78 33.02 41.21
CA TYR A 56 0.45 31.62 41.01
C TYR A 56 -0.43 31.12 42.15
N GLN A 57 -1.66 30.68 41.83
CA GLN A 57 -2.58 30.12 42.81
C GLN A 57 -2.85 28.65 42.53
N GLU A 58 -3.11 27.87 43.59
CA GLU A 58 -3.47 26.46 43.45
C GLU A 58 -4.75 26.31 42.61
N ILE A 59 -4.74 25.35 41.69
CA ILE A 59 -5.88 25.11 40.81
C ILE A 59 -7.12 24.72 41.63
N SER A 60 -8.29 25.26 41.27
CA SER A 60 -9.54 24.88 41.93
C SER A 60 -9.89 23.40 41.69
N ALA A 61 -10.63 22.78 42.63
CA ALA A 61 -11.04 21.38 42.52
C ALA A 61 -11.83 21.06 41.24
N SER A 62 -12.65 22.00 40.76
CA SER A 62 -13.40 21.87 39.50
C SER A 62 -12.49 21.93 38.27
N ALA A 63 -11.48 22.80 38.27
CA ALA A 63 -10.50 22.93 37.20
C ALA A 63 -9.52 21.73 37.18
N LEU A 64 -9.15 21.17 38.34
CA LEU A 64 -8.36 19.94 38.44
C LEU A 64 -9.09 18.74 37.81
N LYS A 65 -10.40 18.59 38.06
CA LYS A 65 -11.21 17.53 37.44
C LYS A 65 -11.25 17.65 35.91
N LYS A 66 -11.31 18.88 35.38
CA LYS A 66 -11.25 19.14 33.93
C LYS A 66 -9.87 18.81 33.35
N ALA A 67 -8.79 19.16 34.07
CA ALA A 67 -7.42 18.83 33.69
C ALA A 67 -7.18 17.31 33.61
N ARG A 68 -7.67 16.54 34.59
CA ARG A 68 -7.62 15.07 34.59
C ARG A 68 -8.31 14.47 33.35
N LYS A 69 -9.54 14.93 33.04
CA LYS A 69 -10.26 14.48 31.83
C LYS A 69 -9.51 14.82 30.53
N GLY A 70 -8.87 15.99 30.47
CA GLY A 70 -8.02 16.38 29.35
C GLY A 70 -6.78 15.49 29.21
N CYS A 71 -6.13 15.15 30.32
CA CYS A 71 -4.99 14.23 30.36
C CYS A 71 -5.36 12.84 29.80
N ASP A 72 -6.51 12.28 30.21
CA ASP A 72 -6.98 10.99 29.68
C ASP A 72 -7.23 11.04 28.16
N GLY A 73 -7.72 12.17 27.65
CA GLY A 73 -7.87 12.41 26.22
C GLY A 73 -6.51 12.42 25.48
N LEU A 74 -5.51 13.11 26.05
CA LEU A 74 -4.15 13.16 25.51
C LEU A 74 -3.48 11.78 25.51
N LYS A 75 -3.66 10.98 26.58
CA LYS A 75 -3.19 9.59 26.63
C LYS A 75 -3.80 8.74 25.53
N LYS A 76 -5.13 8.76 25.39
CA LYS A 76 -5.82 8.00 24.34
C LYS A 76 -5.35 8.41 22.94
N LYS A 77 -5.15 9.71 22.71
CA LYS A 77 -4.60 10.22 21.45
C LYS A 77 -3.17 9.75 21.20
N ALA A 78 -2.29 9.81 22.21
CA ALA A 78 -0.89 9.37 22.10
C ALA A 78 -0.77 7.86 21.86
N VAL A 79 -1.57 7.04 22.53
CA VAL A 79 -1.63 5.58 22.30
C VAL A 79 -2.11 5.29 20.88
N LYS A 80 -3.19 5.94 20.44
CA LYS A 80 -3.71 5.77 19.07
C LYS A 80 -2.70 6.21 18.00
N GLN A 81 -1.97 7.31 18.23
CA GLN A 81 -0.91 7.77 17.32
C GLN A 81 0.25 6.77 17.25
N LYS A 82 0.73 6.28 18.41
CA LYS A 82 1.78 5.23 18.44
C LYS A 82 1.34 3.94 17.77
N GLU A 83 0.09 3.51 17.97
CA GLU A 83 -0.47 2.32 17.30
C GLU A 83 -0.56 2.53 15.78
N GLN A 84 -0.99 3.71 15.33
CA GLN A 84 -1.05 4.06 13.90
C GLN A 84 0.35 4.10 13.28
N GLU A 85 1.32 4.66 13.98
CA GLU A 85 2.71 4.74 13.52
C GLU A 85 3.37 3.36 13.49
N LEU A 86 3.14 2.52 14.50
CA LEU A 86 3.60 1.13 14.52
C LEU A 86 2.98 0.33 13.36
N LYS A 87 1.67 0.48 13.11
CA LYS A 87 1.00 -0.15 11.96
C LYS A 87 1.57 0.34 10.63
N LYS A 88 1.91 1.63 10.53
CA LYS A 88 2.54 2.20 9.33
C LYS A 88 3.94 1.62 9.12
N GLN A 89 4.78 1.62 10.15
CA GLN A 89 6.14 1.05 10.11
C GLN A 89 6.13 -0.45 9.78
N GLN A 90 5.21 -1.23 10.39
CA GLN A 90 5.04 -2.65 10.08
C GLN A 90 4.64 -2.87 8.61
N LYS A 91 3.71 -2.06 8.09
CA LYS A 91 3.29 -2.14 6.68
C LYS A 91 4.41 -1.74 5.71
N GLU A 92 5.19 -0.72 6.05
CA GLU A 92 6.35 -0.29 5.26
C GLU A 92 7.44 -1.37 5.24
N ALA A 93 7.74 -1.98 6.38
CA ALA A 93 8.69 -3.10 6.48
C ALA A 93 8.20 -4.33 5.69
N GLU A 94 6.92 -4.67 5.78
CA GLU A 94 6.32 -5.77 5.00
C GLU A 94 6.39 -5.50 3.50
N ASN A 95 6.09 -4.28 3.04
CA ASN A 95 6.18 -3.89 1.64
C ASN A 95 7.63 -3.93 1.14
N ALA A 96 8.58 -3.44 1.92
CA ALA A 96 10.01 -3.50 1.59
C ALA A 96 10.52 -4.94 1.49
N ALA A 97 10.11 -5.81 2.41
CA ALA A 97 10.45 -7.23 2.36
C ALA A 97 9.87 -7.93 1.12
N LYS A 98 8.61 -7.64 0.76
CA LYS A 98 7.99 -8.15 -0.48
C LYS A 98 8.73 -7.66 -1.72
N GLN A 99 9.08 -6.38 -1.77
CA GLN A 99 9.83 -5.82 -2.88
C GLN A 99 11.19 -6.51 -3.02
N LEU A 100 11.93 -6.67 -1.92
CA LEU A 100 13.20 -7.39 -1.92
C LEU A 100 13.04 -8.84 -2.42
N SER A 101 11.99 -9.55 -1.99
CA SER A 101 11.73 -10.91 -2.48
C SER A 101 11.39 -10.93 -3.97
N ALA A 102 10.62 -9.97 -4.48
CA ALA A 102 10.24 -9.88 -5.89
C ALA A 102 11.46 -9.63 -6.79
N LEU A 103 12.42 -8.81 -6.34
CA LEU A 103 13.68 -8.55 -7.07
C LEU A 103 14.57 -9.80 -7.19
N ASN A 104 14.50 -10.71 -6.21
CA ASN A 104 15.34 -11.91 -6.20
C ASN A 104 14.80 -13.04 -7.08
N ILE A 105 13.53 -12.98 -7.49
CA ILE A 105 12.94 -14.01 -8.34
C ILE A 105 13.38 -13.79 -9.79
N THR A 106 14.15 -14.75 -10.31
CA THR A 106 14.54 -14.79 -11.72
C THR A 106 13.69 -15.82 -12.45
N ILE A 107 13.00 -15.38 -13.50
CA ILE A 107 12.18 -16.25 -14.35
C ILE A 107 13.09 -16.91 -15.38
N LYS A 108 13.10 -18.26 -15.42
CA LYS A 108 13.87 -19.05 -16.38
C LYS A 108 12.98 -20.15 -16.95
N GLU A 109 13.25 -20.53 -18.20
CA GLU A 109 12.59 -21.69 -18.80
C GLU A 109 13.11 -22.98 -18.14
N ASP A 110 12.18 -23.89 -17.84
CA ASP A 110 12.51 -25.24 -17.37
C ASP A 110 12.75 -26.16 -18.58
N GLU A 111 14.02 -26.52 -18.80
CA GLU A 111 14.44 -27.39 -19.91
C GLU A 111 13.92 -28.84 -19.80
N SER A 112 13.41 -29.25 -18.63
CA SER A 112 12.82 -30.57 -18.44
C SER A 112 11.41 -30.70 -19.02
N LEU A 113 10.73 -29.59 -19.27
CA LEU A 113 9.40 -29.56 -19.87
C LEU A 113 9.44 -29.86 -21.37
N PRO A 114 8.36 -30.42 -21.94
CA PRO A 114 8.28 -30.65 -23.39
C PRO A 114 8.47 -29.35 -24.18
N ALA A 115 9.06 -29.44 -25.37
CA ALA A 115 9.25 -28.28 -26.23
C ALA A 115 7.90 -27.62 -26.57
N ALA A 116 7.80 -26.31 -26.37
CA ALA A 116 6.56 -25.57 -26.58
C ALA A 116 6.23 -25.40 -28.08
N ILE A 117 5.00 -25.75 -28.46
CA ILE A 117 4.54 -25.66 -29.85
C ILE A 117 4.15 -24.22 -30.17
N LYS A 118 4.84 -23.58 -31.13
CA LYS A 118 4.47 -22.24 -31.63
C LYS A 118 3.07 -22.28 -32.23
N THR A 119 2.16 -21.47 -31.69
CA THR A 119 0.74 -21.48 -32.07
C THR A 119 0.18 -20.06 -32.03
N ARG A 120 -0.75 -19.73 -32.94
CA ARG A 120 -1.57 -18.51 -32.80
C ARG A 120 -2.65 -18.72 -31.73
N ILE A 121 -3.17 -17.65 -31.16
CA ILE A 121 -4.16 -17.77 -30.08
C ILE A 121 -5.38 -18.58 -30.53
N TYR A 122 -5.95 -18.29 -31.70
CA TYR A 122 -7.12 -19.02 -32.20
C TYR A 122 -6.88 -20.53 -32.33
N ASP A 123 -5.71 -20.91 -32.85
CA ASP A 123 -5.33 -22.32 -33.08
C ASP A 123 -4.96 -23.05 -31.77
N SER A 124 -4.78 -22.31 -30.66
CA SER A 124 -4.42 -22.88 -29.35
C SER A 124 -5.59 -23.53 -28.62
N TYR A 125 -6.84 -23.13 -28.92
CA TYR A 125 -8.02 -23.61 -28.20
C TYR A 125 -8.24 -25.12 -28.33
N SER A 126 -7.78 -25.72 -29.44
CA SER A 126 -7.87 -27.16 -29.70
C SER A 126 -6.69 -27.97 -29.12
N LYS A 127 -5.69 -27.32 -28.51
CA LYS A 127 -4.46 -27.95 -28.02
C LYS A 127 -4.45 -28.26 -26.53
N VAL A 128 -5.62 -28.57 -25.96
CA VAL A 128 -5.75 -28.92 -24.54
C VAL A 128 -4.77 -30.03 -24.14
N GLY A 129 -4.05 -29.81 -23.04
CA GLY A 129 -3.03 -30.71 -22.52
C GLY A 129 -1.64 -30.55 -23.15
N GLN A 130 -1.49 -29.70 -24.16
CA GLN A 130 -0.19 -29.47 -24.82
C GLN A 130 0.47 -28.20 -24.32
N ARG A 131 1.81 -28.23 -24.22
CA ARG A 131 2.62 -27.03 -23.97
C ARG A 131 2.77 -26.25 -25.27
N VAL A 132 2.33 -25.00 -25.26
CA VAL A 132 2.35 -24.10 -26.41
C VAL A 132 3.15 -22.84 -26.09
N LYS A 133 3.63 -22.16 -27.13
CA LYS A 133 4.10 -20.78 -27.03
C LYS A 133 3.25 -19.86 -27.88
N VAL A 134 2.76 -18.78 -27.28
CA VAL A 134 1.92 -17.76 -27.90
C VAL A 134 2.54 -16.39 -27.65
N SER A 135 2.57 -15.54 -28.67
CA SER A 135 3.08 -14.17 -28.59
C SER A 135 1.96 -13.19 -28.86
N GLY A 136 1.93 -12.06 -28.16
CA GLY A 136 0.90 -11.06 -28.34
C GLY A 136 1.03 -9.88 -27.38
N TRP A 137 -0.03 -9.08 -27.33
CA TRP A 137 -0.16 -7.89 -26.48
C TRP A 137 -1.05 -8.17 -25.28
N ILE A 138 -0.66 -7.69 -24.11
CA ILE A 138 -1.48 -7.73 -22.90
C ILE A 138 -2.69 -6.82 -23.10
N HIS A 139 -3.86 -7.42 -23.36
CA HIS A 139 -5.12 -6.68 -23.49
C HIS A 139 -5.76 -6.36 -22.14
N ARG A 140 -5.66 -7.28 -21.17
CA ARG A 140 -6.10 -7.05 -19.79
C ARG A 140 -5.10 -7.66 -18.82
N LEU A 141 -4.89 -7.00 -17.70
CA LEU A 141 -4.01 -7.45 -16.63
C LEU A 141 -4.74 -7.30 -15.29
N ARG A 142 -4.80 -8.37 -14.50
CA ARG A 142 -5.37 -8.35 -13.15
C ARG A 142 -4.46 -9.09 -12.20
N SER A 143 -4.03 -8.43 -11.13
CA SER A 143 -3.23 -9.04 -10.06
C SER A 143 -4.09 -9.37 -8.85
N ASN A 144 -3.96 -10.59 -8.34
CA ASN A 144 -4.55 -11.03 -7.09
C ASN A 144 -3.51 -11.76 -6.24
N LYS A 145 -2.72 -10.99 -5.48
CA LYS A 145 -1.69 -11.38 -4.48
C LYS A 145 -0.70 -12.51 -4.87
N LYS A 146 -1.19 -13.70 -5.23
CA LYS A 146 -0.44 -14.90 -5.61
C LYS A 146 -0.64 -15.33 -7.07
N VAL A 147 -1.59 -14.72 -7.77
CA VAL A 147 -1.93 -15.07 -9.15
C VAL A 147 -2.13 -13.79 -9.96
N ILE A 148 -1.56 -13.77 -11.17
CA ILE A 148 -1.78 -12.71 -12.16
C ILE A 148 -2.52 -13.33 -13.35
N PHE A 149 -3.62 -12.69 -13.72
CA PHE A 149 -4.41 -13.05 -14.89
C PHE A 149 -4.10 -12.06 -16.01
N VAL A 150 -3.60 -12.58 -17.11
CA VAL A 150 -3.37 -11.86 -18.36
C VAL A 150 -4.43 -12.29 -19.36
N VAL A 151 -5.06 -11.35 -20.06
CA VAL A 151 -5.76 -11.66 -21.32
C VAL A 151 -4.84 -11.21 -22.44
N LEU A 152 -4.31 -12.15 -23.20
CA LEU A 152 -3.42 -11.88 -24.33
C LEU A 152 -4.23 -11.76 -25.62
N ARG A 153 -3.80 -10.90 -26.54
CA ARG A 153 -4.34 -10.82 -27.91
C ARG A 153 -3.24 -10.82 -28.96
N ASP A 154 -3.51 -11.38 -30.14
CA ASP A 154 -2.56 -11.45 -31.26
C ASP A 154 -3.19 -11.09 -32.62
N GLY A 155 -4.43 -10.59 -32.61
CA GLY A 155 -5.24 -10.32 -33.80
C GLY A 155 -6.04 -11.52 -34.30
N SER A 156 -5.67 -12.76 -33.95
CA SER A 156 -6.47 -13.95 -34.25
C SER A 156 -7.53 -14.25 -33.18
N GLY A 157 -7.28 -13.82 -31.95
CA GLY A 157 -8.22 -14.02 -30.84
C GLY A 157 -7.70 -13.48 -29.51
N PHE A 158 -8.32 -13.95 -28.43
CA PHE A 158 -7.96 -13.65 -27.06
C PHE A 158 -7.76 -14.94 -26.28
N ILE A 159 -6.82 -14.99 -25.35
CA ILE A 159 -6.68 -16.13 -24.44
C ILE A 159 -6.39 -15.65 -23.03
N GLN A 160 -7.01 -16.29 -22.04
CA GLN A 160 -6.65 -16.08 -20.64
C GLN A 160 -5.38 -16.86 -20.33
N CYS A 161 -4.40 -16.19 -19.74
CA CYS A 161 -3.16 -16.76 -19.27
C CYS A 161 -3.04 -16.53 -17.76
N VAL A 162 -2.64 -17.58 -17.05
CA VAL A 162 -2.56 -17.59 -15.58
C VAL A 162 -1.10 -17.72 -15.20
N LEU A 163 -0.56 -16.70 -14.53
CA LEU A 163 0.77 -16.72 -13.92
C LEU A 163 0.56 -16.90 -12.41
N SER A 164 1.25 -17.86 -11.81
CA SER A 164 1.10 -18.20 -10.39
C SER A 164 2.45 -18.46 -9.74
N GLY A 165 2.49 -18.44 -8.40
CA GLY A 165 3.73 -18.68 -7.66
C GLY A 165 4.79 -17.62 -7.96
N ASP A 166 6.03 -18.05 -8.19
CA ASP A 166 7.16 -17.16 -8.46
C ASP A 166 6.93 -16.28 -9.70
N LEU A 167 6.29 -16.81 -10.75
CA LEU A 167 5.93 -16.02 -11.92
C LEU A 167 5.00 -14.85 -11.57
N ALA A 168 4.11 -14.99 -10.59
CA ALA A 168 3.20 -13.91 -10.21
C ALA A 168 3.84 -12.89 -9.25
N LEU A 169 4.95 -13.26 -8.60
CA LEU A 169 5.63 -12.46 -7.58
C LEU A 169 6.91 -11.80 -8.09
N ALA A 170 7.45 -12.26 -9.22
CA ALA A 170 8.65 -11.70 -9.82
C ALA A 170 8.47 -10.24 -10.18
N GLN A 171 9.51 -9.44 -9.96
CA GLN A 171 9.45 -8.01 -10.24
C GLN A 171 9.15 -7.72 -11.72
N GLN A 172 9.74 -8.49 -12.63
CA GLN A 172 9.47 -8.39 -14.07
C GLN A 172 7.97 -8.55 -14.39
N THR A 173 7.22 -9.31 -13.59
CA THR A 173 5.77 -9.50 -13.78
C THR A 173 4.97 -8.37 -13.18
N LEU A 174 5.40 -7.86 -12.01
CA LEU A 174 4.76 -6.73 -11.34
C LEU A 174 4.88 -5.43 -12.16
N ASP A 175 5.95 -5.33 -12.96
CA ASP A 175 6.18 -4.20 -13.87
C ASP A 175 5.39 -4.29 -15.19
N LEU A 176 4.73 -5.42 -15.49
CA LEU A 176 3.95 -5.55 -16.72
C LEU A 176 2.81 -4.53 -16.77
N THR A 177 2.65 -3.92 -17.93
CA THR A 177 1.60 -2.94 -18.21
C THR A 177 0.69 -3.45 -19.33
N LEU A 178 -0.52 -2.87 -19.43
CA LEU A 178 -1.38 -3.07 -20.60
C LEU A 178 -0.61 -2.68 -21.86
N GLU A 179 -0.88 -3.38 -22.96
CA GLU A 179 -0.21 -3.20 -24.25
C GLU A 179 1.25 -3.63 -24.31
N SER A 180 1.82 -4.17 -23.22
CA SER A 180 3.13 -4.81 -23.28
C SER A 180 3.10 -6.02 -24.20
N THR A 181 4.16 -6.21 -24.98
CA THR A 181 4.33 -7.35 -25.88
C THR A 181 5.09 -8.45 -25.15
N VAL A 182 4.50 -9.63 -25.09
CA VAL A 182 5.06 -10.79 -24.37
C VAL A 182 4.95 -12.06 -25.19
N THR A 183 5.86 -13.01 -24.93
CA THR A 183 5.73 -14.40 -25.38
C THR A 183 5.54 -15.28 -24.16
N LEU A 184 4.41 -15.98 -24.09
CA LEU A 184 4.03 -16.84 -22.97
C LEU A 184 4.18 -18.31 -23.38
N TYR A 185 4.75 -19.11 -22.49
CA TYR A 185 4.93 -20.55 -22.60
C TYR A 185 4.12 -21.22 -21.50
N GLY A 186 3.35 -22.23 -21.85
CA GLY A 186 2.41 -22.82 -20.90
C GLY A 186 1.64 -24.00 -21.45
N THR A 187 0.93 -24.68 -20.57
CA THR A 187 0.02 -25.77 -20.95
C THR A 187 -1.40 -25.24 -21.11
N ILE A 188 -2.06 -25.58 -22.22
CA ILE A 188 -3.48 -25.27 -22.41
C ILE A 188 -4.32 -26.20 -21.53
N VAL A 189 -5.17 -25.63 -20.69
CA VAL A 189 -6.07 -26.37 -19.80
C VAL A 189 -7.52 -25.96 -20.02
N LYS A 190 -8.45 -26.87 -19.73
CA LYS A 190 -9.87 -26.53 -19.72
C LYS A 190 -10.19 -25.65 -18.51
N LEU A 191 -11.16 -24.77 -18.68
CA LEU A 191 -11.64 -23.96 -17.57
C LEU A 191 -12.29 -24.82 -16.47
N PRO A 192 -12.16 -24.41 -15.19
CA PRO A 192 -12.96 -24.97 -14.11
C PRO A 192 -14.47 -24.78 -14.34
N GLU A 193 -15.28 -25.64 -13.75
CA GLU A 193 -16.74 -25.54 -13.83
C GLU A 193 -17.26 -24.15 -13.39
N GLY A 194 -18.21 -23.60 -14.15
CA GLY A 194 -18.80 -22.29 -13.88
C GLY A 194 -17.94 -21.07 -14.22
N LYS A 195 -16.76 -21.26 -14.82
CA LYS A 195 -15.90 -20.16 -15.32
C LYS A 195 -16.00 -20.02 -16.83
N THR A 196 -15.83 -18.80 -17.31
CA THR A 196 -15.83 -18.46 -18.73
C THR A 196 -14.57 -17.69 -19.09
N ALA A 197 -13.96 -18.07 -20.20
CA ALA A 197 -12.85 -17.37 -20.83
C ALA A 197 -12.93 -17.57 -22.36
N PRO A 198 -12.35 -16.67 -23.17
CA PRO A 198 -12.27 -16.84 -24.61
C PRO A 198 -11.72 -18.23 -25.00
N GLY A 199 -12.39 -18.88 -25.97
CA GLY A 199 -12.00 -20.22 -26.42
C GLY A 199 -12.33 -21.38 -25.47
N GLY A 200 -12.91 -21.11 -24.28
CA GLY A 200 -13.26 -22.16 -23.30
C GLY A 200 -12.06 -22.83 -22.62
N VAL A 201 -10.87 -22.25 -22.79
CA VAL A 201 -9.61 -22.74 -22.25
C VAL A 201 -8.82 -21.60 -21.62
N GLU A 202 -7.80 -21.95 -20.85
CA GLU A 202 -6.78 -21.01 -20.38
C GLU A 202 -5.37 -21.59 -20.55
N LEU A 203 -4.38 -20.71 -20.59
CA LEU A 203 -2.97 -21.05 -20.64
C LEU A 203 -2.38 -20.95 -19.23
N ASN A 204 -2.03 -22.08 -18.62
CA ASN A 204 -1.25 -22.07 -17.39
C ASN A 204 0.21 -21.84 -17.75
N VAL A 205 0.71 -20.65 -17.43
CA VAL A 205 2.05 -20.19 -17.82
C VAL A 205 3.10 -20.83 -16.92
N ASP A 206 4.12 -21.42 -17.54
CA ASP A 206 5.31 -21.95 -16.86
C ASP A 206 6.55 -21.06 -17.06
N TYR A 207 6.59 -20.31 -18.16
CA TYR A 207 7.68 -19.39 -18.49
C TYR A 207 7.16 -18.28 -19.41
N TYR A 208 7.81 -17.11 -19.39
CA TYR A 208 7.52 -16.06 -20.35
C TYR A 208 8.68 -15.10 -20.58
N GLU A 209 8.59 -14.39 -21.71
CA GLU A 209 9.54 -13.39 -22.15
C GLU A 209 8.82 -12.05 -22.38
N VAL A 210 9.44 -10.96 -21.94
CA VAL A 210 9.00 -9.60 -22.29
C VAL A 210 9.72 -9.21 -23.58
N VAL A 211 8.96 -9.04 -24.65
CA VAL A 211 9.49 -8.58 -25.95
C VAL A 211 9.61 -7.06 -25.96
N GLY A 212 8.61 -6.37 -25.39
CA GLY A 212 8.62 -4.92 -25.27
C GLY A 212 7.65 -4.46 -24.18
N LEU A 213 8.15 -3.68 -23.22
CA LEU A 213 7.33 -3.10 -22.17
C LEU A 213 6.62 -1.85 -22.69
N ALA A 214 5.31 -1.76 -22.45
CA ALA A 214 4.52 -0.59 -22.80
C ALA A 214 4.56 0.46 -21.68
N PRO A 215 4.34 1.75 -22.00
CA PRO A 215 4.27 2.79 -20.99
C PRO A 215 3.13 2.57 -19.98
N GLY A 216 3.41 2.85 -18.71
CA GLY A 216 2.45 2.81 -17.60
C GLY A 216 2.15 4.20 -17.03
N GLY A 217 1.29 4.26 -16.02
CA GLY A 217 1.00 5.51 -15.30
C GLY A 217 0.34 6.56 -16.21
N GLU A 218 0.76 7.83 -16.08
CA GLU A 218 0.24 8.95 -16.90
C GLU A 218 0.42 8.71 -18.40
N ASP A 219 1.48 7.99 -18.78
CA ASP A 219 1.76 7.69 -20.17
C ASP A 219 1.02 6.46 -20.72
N SER A 220 0.22 5.76 -19.90
CA SER A 220 -0.56 4.63 -20.38
C SER A 220 -1.62 5.06 -21.40
N PHE A 221 -1.86 4.22 -22.41
CA PHE A 221 -2.85 4.48 -23.45
C PHE A 221 -4.24 4.81 -22.89
N THR A 222 -4.66 4.12 -21.82
CA THR A 222 -5.96 4.35 -21.17
C THR A 222 -6.05 5.69 -20.44
N ASN A 223 -4.91 6.25 -20.00
CA ASN A 223 -4.88 7.56 -19.34
C ASN A 223 -4.74 8.69 -20.37
N LYS A 224 -4.03 8.47 -21.49
CA LYS A 224 -3.96 9.42 -22.60
C LYS A 224 -5.28 9.53 -23.37
N ILE A 225 -6.01 8.41 -23.48
CA ILE A 225 -7.27 8.31 -24.22
C ILE A 225 -8.36 7.85 -23.25
N ALA A 226 -8.92 8.81 -22.52
CA ALA A 226 -10.03 8.57 -21.61
C ALA A 226 -11.38 8.57 -22.34
N GLU A 227 -12.38 7.94 -21.75
CA GLU A 227 -13.77 8.01 -22.23
C GLU A 227 -14.25 9.47 -22.23
N GLY A 228 -14.74 9.95 -23.37
CA GLY A 228 -15.16 11.34 -23.55
C GLY A 228 -14.05 12.32 -23.92
N SER A 229 -12.84 11.84 -24.28
CA SER A 229 -11.78 12.68 -24.84
C SER A 229 -12.22 13.39 -26.12
N ASP A 230 -11.62 14.56 -26.40
CA ASP A 230 -11.94 15.37 -27.58
C ASP A 230 -11.81 14.56 -28.89
N PRO A 231 -12.77 14.63 -29.82
CA PRO A 231 -12.71 13.88 -31.08
C PRO A 231 -11.45 14.11 -31.91
N SER A 232 -10.85 15.31 -31.85
CA SER A 232 -9.61 15.62 -32.58
C SER A 232 -8.43 14.87 -31.97
N LEU A 233 -8.33 14.85 -30.64
CA LEU A 233 -7.32 14.05 -29.92
C LEU A 233 -7.48 12.56 -30.21
N LEU A 234 -8.72 12.07 -30.27
CA LEU A 234 -9.01 10.68 -30.64
C LEU A 234 -8.56 10.36 -32.06
N LEU A 235 -8.69 11.31 -33.00
CA LEU A 235 -8.24 11.14 -34.38
C LEU A 235 -6.71 11.17 -34.49
N ASP A 236 -6.05 12.06 -33.76
CA ASP A 236 -4.58 12.16 -33.76
C ASP A 236 -3.89 10.90 -33.19
N GLN A 237 -4.61 10.13 -32.35
CA GLN A 237 -4.11 8.92 -31.67
C GLN A 237 -4.74 7.62 -32.21
N ARG A 238 -5.40 7.65 -33.37
CA ARG A 238 -6.08 6.50 -33.98
C ARG A 238 -5.15 5.64 -34.85
#